data_AF-A0A2I0XIY4-F1
#
_entry.id   AF-A0A2I0XIY4-F1
#
_cell.length_a   1.000
_cell.length_b   1.000
_cell.length_c   1.000
_cell.angle_alpha   90.00
_cell.angle_beta   90.00
_cell.angle_gamma   90.00
#
_symmetry.space_group_name_H-M   'P 1'
#
loop_
_entity.id
_entity.type
_entity.pdbx_description
1 polymer ?
#
loop_
_entity_poly.entity_id
_entity_poly.type
_entity_poly.pdbx_seq_one_letter_code
_entity_poly.pdbx_strand_id
1 'polypeptide(L)'
;MLLFMVPFNIIHKATSVMEVLMETLNALTPRCPEGAAGEFILDLVEQCSFQKQRVMHLVMTCHDEKVIAQAIELNELLGKVLTQHDSLLSSRAPSTTGLFVNEEAEEDEELLLRRL
;
A
#
# COMPACT_ATOMS: atom_id res chain seq x y z
N MET A 1 7.16 35.87 -10.16
CA MET A 1 8.16 34.88 -9.68
C MET A 1 7.54 33.77 -8.83
N LEU A 2 6.64 34.08 -7.88
CA LEU A 2 5.99 33.07 -7.02
C LEU A 2 5.09 32.06 -7.78
N LEU A 3 4.40 32.46 -8.85
CA LEU A 3 3.49 31.58 -9.61
C LEU A 3 4.21 30.39 -10.28
N PHE A 4 5.45 30.57 -10.74
CA PHE A 4 6.26 29.48 -11.33
C PHE A 4 6.92 28.58 -10.27
N MET A 5 7.08 29.07 -9.04
CA MET A 5 7.74 28.34 -7.98
C MET A 5 6.82 27.31 -7.31
N VAL A 6 5.50 27.56 -7.29
CA VAL A 6 4.50 26.65 -6.71
C VAL A 6 4.39 25.32 -7.46
N PRO A 7 4.26 25.29 -8.81
CA PRO A 7 4.24 24.04 -9.59
C PRO A 7 5.50 23.20 -9.40
N PHE A 8 6.67 23.86 -9.51
CA PHE A 8 7.96 23.19 -9.36
C PHE A 8 8.11 22.57 -7.97
N ASN A 9 7.68 23.27 -6.91
CA ASN A 9 7.74 22.75 -5.54
C ASN A 9 6.80 21.56 -5.33
N ILE A 10 5.61 21.57 -5.93
CA ILE A 10 4.64 20.47 -5.82
C ILE A 10 5.19 19.23 -6.52
N ILE A 11 5.62 19.36 -7.77
CA ILE A 11 6.17 18.24 -8.55
C ILE A 11 7.38 17.65 -7.83
N HIS A 12 8.35 18.47 -7.42
CA HIS A 12 9.56 17.97 -6.75
C HIS A 12 9.24 17.25 -5.42
N LYS A 13 8.35 17.78 -4.58
CA LYS A 13 7.96 17.13 -3.33
C LYS A 13 7.25 15.80 -3.57
N ALA A 14 6.35 15.77 -4.56
CA ALA A 14 5.63 14.57 -4.95
C ALA A 14 6.58 13.48 -5.47
N THR A 15 7.52 13.84 -6.35
CA THR A 15 8.55 12.93 -6.85
C THR A 15 9.40 12.36 -5.72
N SER A 16 9.92 13.21 -4.83
CA SER A 16 10.81 12.78 -3.76
C SER A 16 10.13 11.79 -2.80
N VAL A 17 8.90 12.06 -2.36
CA VAL A 17 8.19 11.14 -1.45
C VAL A 17 7.85 9.82 -2.16
N MET A 18 7.44 9.90 -3.44
CA MET A 18 7.13 8.71 -4.26
C MET A 18 8.34 7.80 -4.41
N GLU A 19 9.52 8.36 -4.73
CA GLU A 19 10.77 7.62 -4.87
C GLU A 19 11.13 6.92 -3.56
N VAL A 20 11.06 7.62 -2.43
CA VAL A 20 11.33 7.04 -1.10
C VAL A 20 10.36 5.90 -0.77
N LEU A 21 9.05 6.06 -1.04
CA LEU A 21 8.09 4.97 -0.82
C LEU A 21 8.39 3.78 -1.75
N MET A 22 8.67 4.03 -3.03
CA MET A 22 9.00 2.97 -3.99
C MET A 22 10.26 2.20 -3.58
N GLU A 23 11.33 2.89 -3.21
CA GLU A 23 12.57 2.30 -2.71
C GLU A 23 12.32 1.49 -1.43
N THR A 24 11.55 2.05 -0.50
CA THR A 24 11.21 1.38 0.76
C THR A 24 10.44 0.09 0.48
N LEU A 25 9.40 0.13 -0.36
CA LEU A 25 8.61 -1.05 -0.74
C LEU A 25 9.44 -2.10 -1.49
N ASN A 26 10.38 -1.68 -2.34
CA ASN A 26 11.27 -2.60 -3.06
C ASN A 26 12.31 -3.26 -2.14
N ALA A 27 12.71 -2.58 -1.06
CA ALA A 27 13.62 -3.12 -0.06
C ALA A 27 12.92 -4.09 0.92
N LEU A 28 11.59 -4.11 0.96
CA LEU A 28 10.84 -5.03 1.81
C LEU A 28 11.01 -6.47 1.36
N THR A 29 11.64 -7.27 2.23
CA THR A 29 11.58 -8.73 2.10
C THR A 29 10.17 -9.21 2.52
N PRO A 30 9.59 -10.27 1.91
CA PRO A 30 8.30 -10.83 2.30
C PRO A 30 8.22 -11.39 3.74
N ARG A 31 9.23 -11.15 4.59
CA ARG A 31 9.26 -11.52 6.01
C ARG A 31 9.18 -10.23 6.86
N CYS A 32 7.95 -9.87 7.23
CA CYS A 32 7.52 -8.87 8.22
C CYS A 32 8.28 -7.53 8.34
N PRO A 33 7.73 -6.41 7.80
CA PRO A 33 7.94 -5.09 8.39
C PRO A 33 7.02 -4.93 9.61
N GLU A 34 7.34 -5.58 10.72
CA GLU A 34 6.58 -5.43 11.96
C GLU A 34 7.30 -4.43 12.87
N GLY A 35 6.56 -3.46 13.43
CA GLY A 35 7.10 -2.36 14.24
C GLY A 35 7.35 -1.06 13.45
N ALA A 36 8.42 -0.33 13.79
CA ALA A 36 8.68 1.04 13.30
C ALA A 36 8.77 1.16 11.76
N ALA A 37 9.17 0.10 11.06
CA ALA A 37 9.19 0.10 9.60
C ALA A 37 7.77 0.19 8.99
N GLY A 38 6.78 -0.45 9.62
CA GLY A 38 5.39 -0.38 9.19
C GLY A 38 4.80 1.01 9.37
N GLU A 39 5.04 1.64 10.53
CA GLU A 39 4.61 3.01 10.81
C GLU A 39 5.23 4.02 9.83
N PHE A 40 6.54 3.89 9.57
CA PHE A 40 7.23 4.72 8.57
C PHE A 40 6.65 4.55 7.15
N ILE A 41 6.28 3.32 6.75
CA ILE A 41 5.62 3.08 5.46
C ILE A 41 4.24 3.74 5.42
N LEU A 42 3.46 3.64 6.50
CA LEU A 42 2.14 4.28 6.57
C LEU A 42 2.25 5.81 6.45
N ASP A 43 3.24 6.42 7.11
CA ASP A 43 3.51 7.86 6.97
C ASP A 43 3.86 8.24 5.53
N LEU A 44 4.69 7.44 4.85
CA LEU A 44 5.03 7.66 3.44
C LEU A 44 3.81 7.47 2.52
N VAL A 45 2.95 6.51 2.80
CA VAL A 45 1.69 6.29 2.07
C VAL A 45 0.76 7.48 2.24
N GLU A 46 0.60 8.02 3.44
CA GLU A 46 -0.19 9.22 3.71
C GLU A 46 0.38 10.43 2.96
N GLN A 47 1.70 10.63 3.02
CA GLN A 47 2.36 11.70 2.29
C GLN A 47 2.20 11.56 0.77
N CYS A 48 2.34 10.35 0.21
CA CYS A 48 2.08 10.09 -1.22
C CYS A 48 0.63 10.40 -1.61
N SER A 49 -0.34 9.98 -0.79
CA SER A 49 -1.76 10.26 -1.01
C SER A 49 -2.05 11.77 -1.01
N PHE A 50 -1.49 12.50 -0.02
CA PHE A 50 -1.61 13.95 0.07
C PHE A 50 -0.96 14.66 -1.12
N GLN A 51 0.27 14.27 -1.50
CA GLN A 51 0.93 14.87 -2.67
C GLN A 51 0.16 14.56 -3.96
N LYS A 52 -0.42 13.37 -4.10
CA LYS A 52 -1.27 13.02 -5.25
C LYS A 52 -2.46 13.97 -5.41
N GLN A 53 -3.14 14.32 -4.32
CA GLN A 53 -4.22 15.32 -4.34
C GLN A 53 -3.71 16.69 -4.81
N ARG A 54 -2.54 17.12 -4.35
CA ARG A 54 -1.94 18.41 -4.75
C ARG A 54 -1.50 18.42 -6.20
N VAL A 55 -0.94 17.33 -6.70
CA VAL A 55 -0.58 17.16 -8.11
C VAL A 55 -1.84 17.19 -8.98
N MET A 56 -2.91 16.52 -8.57
CA MET A 56 -4.19 16.57 -9.27
C MET A 56 -4.79 17.98 -9.28
N HIS A 57 -4.70 18.71 -8.17
CA HIS A 57 -5.11 20.12 -8.14
C HIS A 57 -4.27 21.00 -9.08
N LEU A 58 -2.96 20.73 -9.19
CA LEU A 58 -2.08 21.41 -10.13
C LEU A 58 -2.51 21.15 -11.59
N VAL A 59 -2.87 19.91 -11.94
CA VAL A 59 -3.41 19.57 -13.27
C VAL A 59 -4.66 20.40 -13.59
N MET A 60 -5.55 20.60 -12.61
CA MET A 60 -6.81 21.33 -12.81
C MET A 60 -6.66 22.85 -12.89
N THR A 61 -5.56 23.40 -12.38
CA THR A 61 -5.39 24.86 -12.20
C THR A 61 -4.26 25.45 -13.04
N CYS A 62 -3.33 24.64 -13.53
CA CYS A 62 -2.22 25.10 -14.36
C CYS A 62 -2.68 25.38 -15.80
N HIS A 63 -1.94 26.25 -16.49
CA HIS A 63 -2.13 26.55 -17.91
C HIS A 63 -0.91 26.19 -18.76
N ASP A 64 0.19 25.77 -18.14
CA ASP A 64 1.41 25.35 -18.85
C ASP A 64 1.29 23.85 -19.20
N GLU A 65 1.09 23.56 -20.48
CA GLU A 65 0.89 22.20 -20.99
C GLU A 65 2.02 21.23 -20.62
N LYS A 66 3.28 21.71 -20.54
CA LYS A 66 4.41 20.86 -20.17
C LYS A 66 4.34 20.47 -18.70
N VAL A 67 3.99 21.42 -17.84
CA VAL A 67 3.80 21.17 -16.41
C VAL A 67 2.61 20.25 -16.18
N ILE A 68 1.51 20.43 -16.92
CA ILE A 68 0.33 19.57 -16.86
C ILE A 68 0.69 18.14 -17.25
N ALA A 69 1.39 17.95 -18.37
CA ALA A 69 1.81 16.61 -18.82
C ALA A 69 2.67 15.90 -17.77
N GLN A 70 3.66 16.60 -17.19
CA GLN A 70 4.49 16.08 -16.10
C GLN A 70 3.66 15.74 -14.86
N ALA A 71 2.71 16.59 -14.47
CA ALA A 71 1.85 16.36 -13.32
C ALA A 71 0.91 15.16 -13.51
N ILE A 72 0.40 14.93 -14.72
CA ILE A 72 -0.42 13.76 -15.05
C ILE A 72 0.40 12.48 -14.89
N GLU A 73 1.59 12.41 -15.50
CA GLU A 73 2.48 11.25 -15.38
C GLU A 73 2.83 10.97 -13.91
N LEU A 74 3.16 12.00 -13.15
CA LEU A 74 3.48 11.86 -11.73
C LEU A 74 2.28 11.38 -10.90
N ASN A 75 1.07 11.85 -11.20
CA ASN A 75 -0.16 11.38 -10.54
C ASN A 75 -0.44 9.89 -10.83
N GLU A 76 -0.12 9.40 -12.02
CA GLU A 76 -0.21 7.98 -12.36
C GLU A 76 0.82 7.15 -11.61
N LEU A 77 2.08 7.61 -11.55
CA LEU A 77 3.15 6.92 -10.82
C LEU A 77 2.88 6.87 -9.31
N LEU A 78 2.40 7.96 -8.71
CA LEU A 78 1.89 7.98 -7.34
C LEU A 78 0.77 6.97 -7.13
N GLY A 79 -0.14 6.83 -8.11
CA GLY A 79 -1.16 5.78 -8.07
C GLY A 79 -0.58 4.38 -8.06
N LYS A 80 0.41 4.10 -8.93
CA LYS A 80 1.03 2.77 -9.02
C LYS A 80 1.72 2.36 -7.71
N VAL A 81 2.49 3.27 -7.09
CA VAL A 81 3.20 2.95 -5.84
C VAL A 81 2.24 2.73 -4.67
N LEU A 82 1.13 3.49 -4.60
CA LEU A 82 0.08 3.27 -3.59
C LEU A 82 -0.60 1.91 -3.78
N THR A 83 -0.95 1.56 -5.03
CA THR A 83 -1.53 0.23 -5.34
C THR A 83 -0.54 -0.92 -5.06
N GLN A 84 0.76 -0.69 -5.26
CA GLN A 84 1.79 -1.68 -4.92
C GLN A 84 1.80 -1.96 -3.41
N HIS A 85 1.73 -0.93 -2.58
CA HIS A 85 1.58 -1.09 -1.13
C HIS A 85 0.33 -1.91 -0.77
N ASP A 86 -0.84 -1.58 -1.33
CA ASP A 86 -2.09 -2.30 -1.04
C ASP A 86 -2.02 -3.78 -1.45
N SER A 87 -1.35 -4.06 -2.58
CA SER A 87 -1.12 -5.42 -3.07
C SER A 87 -0.22 -6.22 -2.12
N LEU A 88 0.80 -5.58 -1.55
CA LEU A 88 1.68 -6.21 -0.55
C LEU A 88 0.92 -6.53 0.74
N LEU A 89 0.01 -5.65 1.19
CA LEU A 89 -0.87 -5.93 2.33
C LEU A 89 -1.85 -7.08 2.04
N SER A 90 -2.45 -7.12 0.85
CA SER A 90 -3.35 -8.20 0.44
C SER A 90 -2.62 -9.55 0.37
N SER A 91 -1.39 -9.58 -0.17
CA SER A 91 -0.54 -10.78 -0.22
C SER A 91 -0.07 -11.27 1.16
N ARG A 92 -0.11 -10.40 2.18
CA ARG A 92 0.27 -10.69 3.56
C ARG A 92 -0.89 -11.27 4.37
N ALA A 93 -2.14 -11.08 3.93
CA ALA A 93 -3.28 -11.70 4.60
C ALA A 93 -3.04 -13.22 4.65
N PRO A 94 -3.02 -13.84 5.85
CA PRO A 94 -2.83 -15.28 5.91
C PRO A 94 -4.01 -15.91 5.20
N SER A 95 -3.74 -16.55 4.07
CA SER A 95 -4.62 -17.57 3.53
C SER A 95 -4.75 -18.64 4.61
N THR A 96 -5.75 -18.50 5.48
CA THR A 96 -6.28 -19.60 6.30
C THR A 96 -6.83 -20.63 5.33
N THR A 97 -5.94 -21.46 4.78
CA THR A 97 -6.28 -22.59 3.95
C THR A 97 -5.25 -23.66 4.19
N GLY A 98 -5.65 -24.63 5.02
CA GLY A 98 -5.09 -25.98 5.04
C GLY A 98 -4.42 -26.39 6.35
N LEU A 99 -5.20 -26.96 7.28
CA LEU A 99 -4.83 -28.20 7.99
C LEU A 99 -6.01 -28.70 8.86
N PHE A 100 -6.91 -29.45 8.23
CA PHE A 100 -7.66 -30.51 8.92
C PHE A 100 -7.61 -31.73 8.02
N VAL A 101 -6.60 -32.58 8.18
CA VAL A 101 -6.53 -33.90 7.57
C VAL A 101 -5.98 -34.89 8.59
N ASN A 102 -6.85 -35.87 8.90
CA ASN A 102 -6.65 -37.26 9.35
C ASN A 102 -6.47 -37.54 10.85
N GLU A 103 -7.44 -38.20 11.50
CA GLU A 103 -7.77 -39.66 11.61
C GLU A 103 -7.22 -40.14 12.98
N GLU A 104 -7.96 -40.79 13.88
CA GLU A 104 -8.60 -42.12 13.78
C GLU A 104 -9.32 -42.47 15.12
N ALA A 105 -10.36 -43.33 15.05
CA ALA A 105 -10.87 -44.27 16.09
C ALA A 105 -11.49 -43.69 17.39
N GLU A 106 -12.51 -44.26 18.07
CA GLU A 106 -13.06 -45.61 18.11
C GLU A 106 -14.43 -45.57 18.84
N GLU A 107 -15.34 -46.45 18.41
CA GLU A 107 -16.47 -47.06 19.14
C GLU A 107 -17.70 -46.25 19.60
N ASP A 108 -18.83 -46.61 18.97
CA ASP A 108 -20.21 -46.39 19.40
C ASP A 108 -20.41 -46.67 20.90
N GLU A 109 -20.55 -45.59 21.67
CA GLU A 109 -20.95 -45.60 23.08
C GLU A 109 -22.45 -45.95 23.25
N GLU A 110 -23.01 -46.82 22.40
CA GLU A 110 -24.32 -47.46 22.58
C GLU A 110 -24.27 -48.60 23.62
N LEU A 111 -23.06 -48.91 24.13
CA LEU A 111 -22.83 -49.74 25.32
C LEU A 111 -23.17 -49.03 26.64
N LEU A 112 -23.48 -47.73 26.65
CA LEU A 112 -24.00 -47.00 27.83
C LEU A 112 -25.51 -47.19 28.10
N LEU A 113 -26.13 -48.24 27.55
CA LEU A 113 -27.51 -48.63 27.84
C LEU A 113 -27.74 -49.33 29.21
N ARG A 114 -26.91 -49.20 30.26
CA ARG A 114 -27.09 -50.06 31.48
C ARG A 114 -26.96 -49.44 32.88
N ARG A 115 -26.90 -48.11 33.07
CA ARG A 115 -26.70 -47.57 34.44
C ARG A 115 -27.51 -46.35 34.91
N LEU A 116 -28.55 -45.92 34.21
CA LEU A 116 -29.55 -44.99 34.80
C LEU A 116 -30.96 -45.48 34.52
#